data_AF-A0A4R7I2N1-F1
#
_entry.id   AF-A0A4R7I2N1-F1
#
_cell.length_a   1.000
_cell.length_b   1.000
_cell.length_c   1.000
_cell.angle_alpha   90.00
_cell.angle_beta   90.00
_cell.angle_gamma   90.00
#
_symmetry.space_group_name_H-M   'P 1'
#
loop_
_entity.id
_entity.type
_entity.pdbx_description
1 polymer ?
#
loop_
_entity_poly.entity_id
_entity_poly.type
_entity_poly.pdbx_seq_one_letter_code
_entity_poly.pdbx_strand_id
1 'polypeptide(L)'
;MVDHVGAFVGDPDLMVPGAPSGPLSGTTLGVKDLFDIEGAVTGAGNPTWAATHPPATSTAPAVRRLVDAGASVVGKTVTDELAFSLSGTNVHHGTPTNVAAPDRIPGGSSAGSASAIAAGLVDLALGTDTAGSIRVPASYCGIAGWRSTHGSIPMDGVVPLAPSYDTVGLFARDLSLLAIAASALLGERDATAPPTSVRWLAECVGDVEPAVADAVARRLSPWVDPADAVDLGIGLDVALGAQRTRQTWEAWQAHGRWIDEHDPGFGPGVAARFRAGSEVVEDDVERADVVAAEVRRRMRDLLGTSVLAVPAAAGPPPPIDAGADRTLHEQRRASTLRLTCTAGLAGAPVVVIPGASIDGLPVGVALIGPPGSDVGLIELAADLYAESEVR
;
A
#
# COMPACT_ATOMS: atom_id res chain seq x y z
N MET A 1 -4.12 13.02 22.00
CA MET A 1 -4.01 11.55 21.80
C MET A 1 -2.66 11.12 22.33
N VAL A 2 -2.47 9.88 22.82
CA VAL A 2 -1.15 9.37 23.22
C VAL A 2 -0.72 8.30 22.21
N ASP A 3 0.36 8.55 21.47
CA ASP A 3 0.93 7.57 20.54
C ASP A 3 1.80 6.55 21.29
N HIS A 4 1.19 5.42 21.62
CA HIS A 4 1.84 4.33 22.35
C HIS A 4 2.49 3.29 21.43
N VAL A 5 2.42 3.48 20.10
CA VAL A 5 3.00 2.56 19.11
C VAL A 5 4.05 3.23 18.21
N GLY A 6 4.33 4.53 18.41
CA GLY A 6 5.29 5.27 17.60
C GLY A 6 4.86 5.38 16.13
N ALA A 7 3.56 5.52 15.88
CA ALA A 7 3.00 5.62 14.54
C ALA A 7 3.19 7.00 13.89
N PHE A 8 3.39 8.06 14.68
CA PHE A 8 3.49 9.43 14.21
C PHE A 8 4.92 9.99 14.21
N VAL A 9 5.18 10.93 13.31
CA VAL A 9 6.39 11.74 13.30
C VAL A 9 6.22 12.83 14.35
N GLY A 10 6.72 12.56 15.56
CA GLY A 10 6.49 13.41 16.73
C GLY A 10 5.13 13.14 17.39
N ASP A 11 4.75 13.99 18.35
CA ASP A 11 3.49 13.83 19.08
C ASP A 11 2.28 14.21 18.19
N PRO A 12 1.25 13.35 18.07
CA PRO A 12 0.05 13.68 17.28
C PRO A 12 -0.78 14.78 17.95
N ASP A 13 -1.07 15.82 17.18
CA ASP A 13 -1.95 16.93 17.55
C ASP A 13 -2.79 17.37 16.34
N LEU A 14 -3.87 18.11 16.58
CA LEU A 14 -4.73 18.65 15.53
C LEU A 14 -3.93 19.60 14.63
N MET A 15 -3.65 19.16 13.40
CA MET A 15 -2.98 19.97 12.38
C MET A 15 -3.96 20.73 11.51
N VAL A 16 -5.03 20.05 11.06
CA VAL A 16 -6.04 20.63 10.16
C VAL A 16 -7.43 20.16 10.63
N PRO A 17 -8.32 21.07 11.07
CA PRO A 17 -9.69 20.69 11.40
C PRO A 17 -10.45 20.28 10.13
N GLY A 18 -11.21 19.21 10.22
CA GLY A 18 -12.15 18.80 9.19
C GLY A 18 -13.28 19.81 9.02
N ALA A 19 -13.95 19.79 7.85
CA ALA A 19 -15.16 20.54 7.64
C ALA A 19 -16.22 20.20 8.72
N PRO A 20 -17.04 21.18 9.17
CA PRO A 20 -17.99 20.97 10.28
C PRO A 20 -19.09 19.95 9.96
N SER A 21 -19.32 19.66 8.68
CA SER A 21 -20.30 18.70 8.18
C SER A 21 -19.74 17.94 7.00
N GLY A 22 -20.25 16.74 6.77
CA GLY A 22 -19.83 15.89 5.67
C GLY A 22 -19.87 14.42 6.11
N PRO A 23 -19.67 13.49 5.17
CA PRO A 23 -19.77 12.06 5.45
C PRO A 23 -18.66 11.54 6.38
N LEU A 24 -17.57 12.29 6.57
CA LEU A 24 -16.46 11.97 7.47
C LEU A 24 -16.40 12.88 8.72
N SER A 25 -17.44 13.69 8.96
CA SER A 25 -17.46 14.60 10.11
C SER A 25 -17.29 13.84 11.42
N GLY A 26 -16.37 14.32 12.26
CA GLY A 26 -16.03 13.71 13.55
C GLY A 26 -15.01 12.58 13.48
N THR A 27 -14.52 12.22 12.29
CA THR A 27 -13.44 11.22 12.14
C THR A 27 -12.06 11.85 12.22
N THR A 28 -11.08 11.05 12.65
CA THR A 28 -9.67 11.43 12.73
C THR A 28 -8.85 10.79 11.61
N LEU A 29 -7.88 11.55 11.09
CA LEU A 29 -7.05 11.19 9.94
C LEU A 29 -5.55 11.28 10.26
N GLY A 30 -4.85 10.16 10.19
CA GLY A 30 -3.39 10.13 10.10
C GLY A 30 -2.92 10.27 8.66
N VAL A 31 -1.88 11.05 8.39
CA VAL A 31 -1.43 11.31 7.01
C VAL A 31 0.02 10.87 6.84
N LYS A 32 0.29 9.87 6.01
CA LYS A 32 1.67 9.44 5.70
C LYS A 32 2.58 10.62 5.42
N ASP A 33 3.81 10.57 5.92
CA ASP A 33 4.79 11.63 5.76
C ASP A 33 5.37 11.77 4.34
N LEU A 34 4.51 11.68 3.34
CA LEU A 34 4.77 11.97 1.92
C LEU A 34 3.79 13.01 1.35
N PHE A 35 2.68 13.27 2.03
CA PHE A 35 1.64 14.21 1.56
C PHE A 35 1.84 15.59 2.15
N ASP A 36 1.86 16.60 1.32
CA ASP A 36 1.91 17.98 1.73
C ASP A 36 0.67 18.39 2.54
N ILE A 37 0.91 19.12 3.62
CA ILE A 37 -0.08 19.83 4.42
C ILE A 37 0.41 21.27 4.52
N GLU A 38 -0.45 22.22 4.16
CA GLU A 38 -0.09 23.65 4.14
C GLU A 38 0.53 24.09 5.47
N GLY A 39 1.70 24.74 5.39
CA GLY A 39 2.44 25.22 6.56
C GLY A 39 3.27 24.15 7.29
N ALA A 40 3.17 22.87 6.92
CA ALA A 40 3.99 21.80 7.47
C ALA A 40 5.10 21.37 6.49
N VAL A 41 6.23 20.90 7.03
CA VAL A 41 7.29 20.27 6.23
C VAL A 41 6.92 18.81 6.01
N THR A 42 6.99 18.34 4.75
CA THR A 42 6.89 16.92 4.40
C THR A 42 8.27 16.29 4.54
N GLY A 43 8.45 15.36 5.47
CA GLY A 43 9.76 14.81 5.82
C GLY A 43 10.20 13.62 4.98
N ALA A 44 9.28 12.95 4.27
CA ALA A 44 9.57 11.75 3.47
C ALA A 44 10.32 10.65 4.24
N GLY A 45 10.15 10.62 5.57
CA GLY A 45 10.86 9.71 6.46
C GLY A 45 12.38 9.93 6.53
N ASN A 46 12.93 11.01 5.98
CA ASN A 46 14.36 11.30 6.01
C ASN A 46 14.64 12.73 6.52
N PRO A 47 15.46 12.91 7.57
CA PRO A 47 15.68 14.22 8.19
C PRO A 47 16.42 15.20 7.26
N THR A 48 17.26 14.70 6.35
CA THR A 48 17.91 15.55 5.35
C THR A 48 16.89 16.09 4.37
N TRP A 49 15.92 15.26 3.94
CA TRP A 49 14.82 15.71 3.07
C TRP A 49 14.02 16.82 3.76
N ALA A 50 13.65 16.61 5.03
CA ALA A 50 12.95 17.61 5.83
C ALA A 50 13.75 18.92 5.98
N ALA A 51 15.08 18.84 6.12
CA ALA A 51 15.93 20.01 6.30
C ALA A 51 16.13 20.83 5.01
N THR A 52 16.02 20.19 3.84
CA THR A 52 16.26 20.83 2.54
C THR A 52 14.99 21.30 1.84
N HIS A 53 13.81 20.94 2.34
CA HIS A 53 12.53 21.34 1.76
C HIS A 53 11.79 22.34 2.66
N PRO A 54 11.26 23.44 2.11
CA PRO A 54 10.47 24.38 2.89
C PRO A 54 9.11 23.76 3.29
N PRO A 55 8.41 24.35 4.27
CA PRO A 55 7.01 24.02 4.52
C PRO A 55 6.17 24.15 3.25
N ALA A 56 5.21 23.25 3.06
CA ALA A 56 4.37 23.21 1.89
C ALA A 56 3.49 24.46 1.79
N THR A 57 3.35 25.01 0.58
CA THR A 57 2.50 26.18 0.31
C THR A 57 1.04 25.83 0.08
N SER A 58 0.71 24.54 -0.01
CA SER A 58 -0.66 24.05 -0.17
C SER A 58 -0.76 22.60 0.28
N THR A 59 -1.90 22.23 0.84
CA THR A 59 -2.20 20.84 1.20
C THR A 59 -2.40 19.97 -0.05
N ALA A 60 -1.96 18.71 -0.06
CA ALA A 60 -2.18 17.78 -1.18
C ALA A 60 -3.69 17.60 -1.48
N PRO A 61 -4.13 17.48 -2.75
CA PRO A 61 -5.55 17.31 -3.08
C PRO A 61 -6.20 16.10 -2.41
N ALA A 62 -5.47 14.99 -2.26
CA ALA A 62 -5.97 13.81 -1.56
C ALA A 62 -6.30 14.09 -0.08
N VAL A 63 -5.43 14.82 0.62
CA VAL A 63 -5.69 15.24 2.01
C VAL A 63 -6.85 16.23 2.06
N ARG A 64 -6.86 17.23 1.17
CA ARG A 64 -7.95 18.23 1.08
C ARG A 64 -9.32 17.57 0.90
N ARG A 65 -9.46 16.61 -0.01
CA ARG A 65 -10.74 15.92 -0.25
C ARG A 65 -11.31 15.26 1.00
N LEU A 66 -10.46 14.67 1.85
CA LEU A 66 -10.90 14.06 3.10
C LEU A 66 -11.24 15.11 4.18
N VAL A 67 -10.45 16.19 4.25
CA VAL A 67 -10.71 17.33 5.14
C VAL A 67 -12.04 18.00 4.79
N ASP A 68 -12.27 18.28 3.51
CA ASP A 68 -13.51 18.86 2.98
C ASP A 68 -14.73 17.95 3.23
N ALA A 69 -14.51 16.63 3.27
CA ALA A 69 -15.52 15.64 3.65
C ALA A 69 -15.75 15.52 5.17
N GLY A 70 -14.93 16.18 6.00
CA GLY A 70 -15.11 16.31 7.45
C GLY A 70 -14.05 15.62 8.32
N ALA A 71 -13.05 14.95 7.74
CA ALA A 71 -12.00 14.28 8.51
C ALA A 71 -10.98 15.29 9.06
N SER A 72 -10.62 15.17 10.34
CA SER A 72 -9.61 16.07 10.96
C SER A 72 -8.22 15.44 10.95
N VAL A 73 -7.22 16.16 10.45
CA VAL A 73 -5.82 15.68 10.42
C VAL A 73 -5.20 15.83 11.79
N VAL A 74 -4.70 14.73 12.35
CA VAL A 74 -4.14 14.67 13.71
C VAL A 74 -2.63 14.36 13.76
N GLY A 75 -1.98 14.30 12.60
CA GLY A 75 -0.53 14.12 12.55
C GLY A 75 -0.02 13.49 11.26
N LYS A 76 1.30 13.57 11.10
CA LYS A 76 2.06 12.91 10.04
C LYS A 76 2.48 11.52 10.50
N THR A 77 2.21 10.47 9.74
CA THR A 77 2.56 9.09 10.12
C THR A 77 3.90 8.65 9.54
N VAL A 78 4.63 7.83 10.29
CA VAL A 78 5.95 7.31 9.92
C VAL A 78 5.87 6.52 8.61
N THR A 79 6.87 6.74 7.75
CA THR A 79 7.06 6.04 6.47
C THR A 79 8.47 5.46 6.39
N ASP A 80 8.67 4.40 5.60
CA ASP A 80 10.02 4.10 5.09
C ASP A 80 10.53 5.30 4.27
N GLU A 81 11.84 5.53 4.32
CA GLU A 81 12.53 6.63 3.62
C GLU A 81 12.18 6.67 2.13
N LEU A 82 11.65 7.81 1.69
CA LEU A 82 11.24 8.09 0.30
C LEU A 82 10.32 6.98 -0.27
N ALA A 83 9.56 6.31 0.60
CA ALA A 83 8.72 5.17 0.28
C ALA A 83 9.45 3.93 -0.29
N PHE A 84 10.79 3.90 -0.36
CA PHE A 84 11.54 2.90 -1.14
C PHE A 84 11.85 1.61 -0.38
N SER A 85 10.86 1.06 0.30
CA SER A 85 10.93 -0.19 1.04
C SER A 85 9.53 -0.80 1.25
N LEU A 86 9.50 -1.98 1.86
CA LEU A 86 8.29 -2.73 2.24
C LEU A 86 8.35 -3.19 3.70
N SER A 87 9.40 -2.83 4.45
CA SER A 87 9.58 -3.33 5.81
C SER A 87 8.79 -2.53 6.84
N GLY A 88 8.66 -1.22 6.67
CA GLY A 88 8.09 -0.36 7.69
C GLY A 88 9.08 0.02 8.79
N THR A 89 10.37 -0.08 8.50
CA THR A 89 11.46 0.23 9.43
C THR A 89 12.13 1.52 8.99
N ASN A 90 12.30 2.47 9.91
CA ASN A 90 12.98 3.73 9.61
C ASN A 90 14.10 3.98 10.63
N VAL A 91 15.34 4.22 10.16
CA VAL A 91 16.49 4.42 11.05
C VAL A 91 16.47 5.75 11.80
N HIS A 92 15.70 6.73 11.31
CA HIS A 92 15.60 8.06 11.87
C HIS A 92 14.40 8.22 12.81
N HIS A 93 13.27 7.61 12.45
CA HIS A 93 12.01 7.72 13.19
C HIS A 93 11.67 6.46 14.01
N GLY A 94 12.43 5.39 13.87
CA GLY A 94 12.14 4.09 14.48
C GLY A 94 11.15 3.25 13.67
N THR A 95 10.76 2.11 14.23
CA THR A 95 9.79 1.18 13.64
C THR A 95 8.50 1.25 14.46
N PRO A 96 7.37 1.67 13.86
CA PRO A 96 6.08 1.62 14.54
C PRO A 96 5.75 0.20 15.01
N THR A 97 5.16 0.06 16.20
CA THR A 97 4.76 -1.24 16.73
C THR A 97 3.62 -1.83 15.88
N ASN A 98 3.75 -3.09 15.50
CA ASN A 98 2.67 -3.87 14.92
C ASN A 98 1.85 -4.50 16.05
N VAL A 99 0.68 -3.95 16.38
CA VAL A 99 -0.13 -4.44 17.52
C VAL A 99 -0.65 -5.87 17.33
N ALA A 100 -0.82 -6.31 16.08
CA ALA A 100 -1.23 -7.69 15.78
C ALA A 100 -0.06 -8.68 15.92
N ALA A 101 1.18 -8.18 15.94
CA ALA A 101 2.40 -8.97 16.02
C ALA A 101 3.57 -8.15 16.61
N PRO A 102 3.60 -7.87 17.93
CA PRO A 102 4.45 -6.82 18.53
C PRO A 102 5.96 -6.92 18.26
N ASP A 103 6.50 -8.13 18.12
CA ASP A 103 7.94 -8.36 17.87
C ASP A 103 8.30 -8.41 16.36
N ARG A 104 7.35 -8.04 15.50
CA ARG A 104 7.44 -8.18 14.04
C ARG A 104 7.18 -6.85 13.35
N ILE A 105 7.69 -6.72 12.13
CA ILE A 105 7.55 -5.47 11.40
C ILE A 105 6.09 -5.21 11.02
N PRO A 106 5.63 -3.93 10.99
CA PRO A 106 4.29 -3.59 10.54
C PRO A 106 4.13 -3.70 9.02
N GLY A 107 5.24 -3.80 8.27
CA GLY A 107 5.23 -3.68 6.82
C GLY A 107 5.25 -2.22 6.38
N GLY A 108 5.53 -1.98 5.10
CA GLY A 108 5.78 -0.63 4.61
C GLY A 108 5.45 -0.44 3.13
N SER A 109 5.54 0.79 2.61
CA SER A 109 6.09 1.97 3.28
C SER A 109 5.14 2.76 4.16
N SER A 110 3.85 2.44 4.20
CA SER A 110 2.86 3.18 5.00
C SER A 110 2.74 2.63 6.44
N ALA A 111 3.87 2.42 7.11
CA ALA A 111 3.97 1.72 8.39
C ALA A 111 3.19 2.40 9.52
N GLY A 112 3.45 3.69 9.74
CA GLY A 112 2.77 4.45 10.77
C GLY A 112 1.26 4.55 10.50
N SER A 113 0.85 4.68 9.24
CA SER A 113 -0.57 4.69 8.87
C SER A 113 -1.28 3.41 9.27
N ALA A 114 -0.69 2.24 9.01
CA ALA A 114 -1.27 0.96 9.37
C ALA A 114 -1.23 0.72 10.89
N SER A 115 -0.10 1.00 11.56
CA SER A 115 0.01 0.87 13.01
C SER A 115 -0.96 1.79 13.76
N ALA A 116 -1.19 3.02 13.29
CA ALA A 116 -2.14 3.95 13.91
C ALA A 116 -3.58 3.42 13.84
N ILE A 117 -3.98 2.83 12.71
CA ILE A 117 -5.30 2.21 12.55
C ILE A 117 -5.44 0.97 13.41
N ALA A 118 -4.46 0.07 13.33
CA ALA A 118 -4.48 -1.18 14.09
C ALA A 118 -4.51 -0.92 15.61
N ALA A 119 -3.82 0.12 16.09
CA ALA A 119 -3.82 0.54 17.49
C ALA A 119 -5.06 1.36 17.90
N GLY A 120 -6.00 1.63 16.99
CA GLY A 120 -7.19 2.43 17.26
C GLY A 120 -6.87 3.90 17.60
N LEU A 121 -5.74 4.42 17.14
CA LEU A 121 -5.35 5.81 17.34
C LEU A 121 -6.14 6.74 16.42
N VAL A 122 -6.41 6.33 15.19
CA VAL A 122 -7.18 7.12 14.20
C VAL A 122 -8.28 6.28 13.56
N ASP A 123 -9.28 6.93 12.98
CA ASP A 123 -10.36 6.25 12.23
C ASP A 123 -9.95 5.96 10.79
N LEU A 124 -9.15 6.85 10.19
CA LEU A 124 -8.65 6.81 8.82
C LEU A 124 -7.14 7.09 8.79
N ALA A 125 -6.44 6.46 7.86
CA ALA A 125 -5.05 6.82 7.58
C ALA A 125 -4.75 6.80 6.08
N LEU A 126 -4.18 7.90 5.58
CA LEU A 126 -3.68 8.00 4.22
C LEU A 126 -2.33 7.31 4.09
N GLY A 127 -2.10 6.66 2.95
CA GLY A 127 -0.81 6.14 2.55
C GLY A 127 -0.64 6.17 1.03
N THR A 128 0.47 5.58 0.58
CA THR A 128 0.75 5.40 -0.85
C THR A 128 1.07 3.94 -1.12
N ASP A 129 0.78 3.48 -2.34
CA ASP A 129 1.15 2.15 -2.80
C ASP A 129 1.84 2.25 -4.17
N THR A 130 3.07 1.75 -4.26
CA THR A 130 3.80 1.63 -5.54
C THR A 130 4.03 0.15 -5.86
N ALA A 131 4.51 -0.60 -4.87
CA ALA A 131 4.82 -2.03 -4.99
C ALA A 131 4.21 -2.86 -3.84
N GLY A 132 3.17 -2.35 -3.17
CA GLY A 132 2.54 -3.02 -2.04
C GLY A 132 2.43 -2.17 -0.77
N SER A 133 2.75 -0.88 -0.83
CA SER A 133 2.90 -0.05 0.37
C SER A 133 1.62 0.31 1.13
N ILE A 134 0.46 -0.11 0.64
CA ILE A 134 -0.79 -0.21 1.42
C ILE A 134 -1.08 -1.67 1.74
N ARG A 135 -0.97 -2.55 0.74
CA ARG A 135 -1.42 -3.95 0.82
C ARG A 135 -0.62 -4.79 1.82
N VAL A 136 0.70 -4.62 1.84
CA VAL A 136 1.61 -5.34 2.74
C VAL A 136 1.35 -4.95 4.20
N PRO A 137 1.38 -3.67 4.58
CA PRO A 137 1.07 -3.30 5.96
C PRO A 137 -0.37 -3.59 6.38
N ALA A 138 -1.35 -3.55 5.47
CA ALA A 138 -2.72 -4.02 5.76
C ALA A 138 -2.73 -5.50 6.16
N SER A 139 -2.05 -6.34 5.37
CA SER A 139 -1.87 -7.77 5.65
C SER A 139 -1.19 -8.02 6.99
N TYR A 140 -0.04 -7.36 7.22
CA TYR A 140 0.82 -7.58 8.37
C TYR A 140 0.24 -7.05 9.68
N CYS A 141 -0.54 -5.98 9.63
CA CYS A 141 -1.21 -5.42 10.81
C CYS A 141 -2.62 -6.00 11.01
N GLY A 142 -3.09 -6.89 10.13
CA GLY A 142 -4.39 -7.53 10.26
C GLY A 142 -5.58 -6.56 10.11
N ILE A 143 -5.45 -5.55 9.23
CA ILE A 143 -6.45 -4.51 9.02
C ILE A 143 -6.87 -4.44 7.55
N ALA A 144 -7.99 -3.76 7.27
CA ALA A 144 -8.40 -3.46 5.91
C ALA A 144 -7.54 -2.34 5.31
N GLY A 145 -7.27 -2.43 4.01
CA GLY A 145 -6.58 -1.38 3.27
C GLY A 145 -6.94 -1.37 1.79
N TRP A 146 -7.01 -0.20 1.19
CA TRP A 146 -7.37 -0.01 -0.21
C TRP A 146 -6.28 0.77 -0.97
N ARG A 147 -5.79 0.17 -2.05
CA ARG A 147 -4.99 0.80 -3.10
C ARG A 147 -5.95 1.25 -4.20
N SER A 148 -5.94 2.53 -4.55
CA SER A 148 -6.79 3.04 -5.63
C SER A 148 -6.36 2.55 -7.01
N THR A 149 -7.29 2.61 -7.98
CA THR A 149 -6.99 2.63 -9.41
C THR A 149 -5.91 3.67 -9.70
N HIS A 150 -4.94 3.32 -10.55
CA HIS A 150 -3.87 4.25 -10.91
C HIS A 150 -4.41 5.46 -11.69
N GLY A 151 -4.01 6.66 -11.30
CA GLY A 151 -4.45 7.92 -11.91
C GLY A 151 -5.86 8.39 -11.53
N SER A 152 -6.60 7.68 -10.68
CA SER A 152 -7.95 8.11 -10.25
C SER A 152 -7.92 9.27 -9.24
N ILE A 153 -6.90 9.30 -8.39
CA ILE A 153 -6.65 10.34 -7.38
C ILE A 153 -5.38 11.11 -7.78
N PRO A 154 -5.41 12.46 -7.79
CA PRO A 154 -4.22 13.26 -8.07
C PRO A 154 -3.09 13.02 -7.06
N MET A 155 -1.86 12.98 -7.55
CA MET A 155 -0.64 12.83 -6.75
C MET A 155 0.08 14.16 -6.49
N ASP A 156 -0.52 15.30 -6.84
CA ASP A 156 0.05 16.62 -6.56
C ASP A 156 0.30 16.82 -5.05
N GLY A 157 1.46 17.36 -4.70
CA GLY A 157 1.87 17.50 -3.30
C GLY A 157 2.11 16.15 -2.60
N VAL A 158 2.43 15.10 -3.34
CA VAL A 158 2.88 13.81 -2.79
C VAL A 158 4.30 13.53 -3.27
N VAL A 159 5.21 13.23 -2.35
CA VAL A 159 6.60 12.87 -2.70
C VAL A 159 6.58 11.59 -3.56
N PRO A 160 7.07 11.65 -4.81
CA PRO A 160 6.97 10.53 -5.74
C PRO A 160 7.98 9.43 -5.41
N LEU A 161 7.67 8.19 -5.79
CA LEU A 161 8.66 7.11 -5.89
C LEU A 161 8.79 6.64 -7.33
N ALA A 162 7.67 6.26 -7.95
CA ALA A 162 7.60 5.89 -9.35
C ALA A 162 6.22 6.27 -9.90
N PRO A 163 6.06 7.47 -10.49
CA PRO A 163 4.78 7.99 -10.95
C PRO A 163 3.98 7.02 -11.86
N SER A 164 4.66 6.12 -12.58
CA SER A 164 3.99 5.09 -13.39
C SER A 164 3.19 4.07 -12.58
N TYR A 165 3.42 3.96 -11.27
CA TYR A 165 2.80 2.97 -10.39
C TYR A 165 2.26 3.53 -9.08
N ASP A 166 2.71 4.72 -8.66
CA ASP A 166 2.30 5.37 -7.42
C ASP A 166 0.79 5.64 -7.40
N THR A 167 0.15 5.24 -6.30
CA THR A 167 -1.25 5.59 -6.03
C THR A 167 -1.45 6.02 -4.59
N VAL A 168 -2.51 6.79 -4.37
CA VAL A 168 -3.05 7.05 -3.04
C VAL A 168 -3.77 5.79 -2.56
N GLY A 169 -3.71 5.52 -1.26
CA GLY A 169 -4.55 4.52 -0.63
C GLY A 169 -4.92 4.89 0.79
N LEU A 170 -5.83 4.10 1.34
CA LEU A 170 -6.39 4.29 2.66
C LEU A 170 -6.32 3.01 3.49
N PHE A 171 -6.19 3.22 4.79
CA PHE A 171 -6.58 2.28 5.83
C PHE A 171 -7.75 2.89 6.59
N ALA A 172 -8.63 2.04 7.09
CA ALA A 172 -9.74 2.45 7.94
C ALA A 172 -9.95 1.42 9.05
N ARG A 173 -10.55 1.86 10.15
CA ARG A 173 -10.92 0.97 11.26
C ARG A 173 -11.96 -0.10 10.85
N ASP A 174 -12.75 0.16 9.82
CA ASP A 174 -13.77 -0.75 9.29
C ASP A 174 -14.01 -0.49 7.78
N LEU A 175 -14.56 -1.49 7.09
CA LEU A 175 -14.77 -1.45 5.62
C LEU A 175 -15.86 -0.46 5.20
N SER A 176 -16.86 -0.21 6.03
CA SER A 176 -17.91 0.78 5.74
C SER A 176 -17.32 2.20 5.70
N LEU A 177 -16.49 2.55 6.67
CA LEU A 177 -15.78 3.82 6.68
C LEU A 177 -14.77 3.91 5.54
N LEU A 178 -14.11 2.80 5.18
CA LEU A 178 -13.22 2.75 4.02
C LEU A 178 -13.95 3.11 2.72
N ALA A 179 -15.17 2.57 2.50
CA ALA A 179 -15.97 2.87 1.31
C ALA A 179 -16.40 4.35 1.25
N ILE A 180 -16.82 4.91 2.38
CA ILE A 180 -17.18 6.34 2.48
C ILE A 180 -15.98 7.23 2.16
N ALA A 181 -14.81 6.95 2.74
CA ALA A 181 -13.60 7.73 2.53
C ALA A 181 -13.04 7.57 1.10
N ALA A 182 -13.10 6.37 0.53
CA ALA A 182 -12.75 6.13 -0.86
C ALA A 182 -13.65 6.93 -1.81
N SER A 183 -14.95 6.95 -1.57
CA SER A 183 -15.92 7.73 -2.34
C SER A 183 -15.60 9.24 -2.28
N ALA A 184 -15.26 9.76 -1.10
CA ALA A 184 -14.83 11.16 -0.94
C ALA A 184 -13.55 11.48 -1.73
N LEU A 185 -12.60 10.54 -1.81
CA LEU A 185 -11.39 10.70 -2.61
C LEU A 185 -11.64 10.62 -4.11
N LEU A 186 -12.52 9.74 -4.59
CA LEU A 186 -12.77 9.51 -6.02
C LEU A 186 -13.73 10.54 -6.63
N GLY A 187 -14.65 11.09 -5.84
CA GLY A 187 -15.74 11.93 -6.32
C GLY A 187 -16.72 11.14 -7.21
N GLU A 188 -17.36 11.80 -8.18
CA GLU A 188 -18.38 11.21 -9.07
C GLU A 188 -17.86 10.15 -10.07
N ARG A 189 -16.58 9.72 -9.97
CA ARG A 189 -15.94 8.85 -10.97
C ARG A 189 -16.26 7.36 -10.82
N ASP A 190 -17.01 6.96 -9.79
CA ASP A 190 -17.27 5.56 -9.51
C ASP A 190 -18.67 5.13 -9.98
N ALA A 191 -18.77 4.86 -11.29
CA ALA A 191 -20.00 4.43 -11.94
C ALA A 191 -19.90 3.01 -12.52
N THR A 192 -18.93 2.20 -12.07
CA THR A 192 -18.82 0.82 -12.56
C THR A 192 -19.70 -0.12 -11.72
N ALA A 193 -20.33 -1.09 -12.40
CA ALA A 193 -21.12 -2.09 -11.71
C ALA A 193 -20.24 -2.95 -10.79
N PRO A 194 -20.76 -3.42 -9.65
CA PRO A 194 -20.00 -4.27 -8.75
C PRO A 194 -19.53 -5.54 -9.48
N PRO A 195 -18.37 -6.10 -9.10
CA PRO A 195 -17.85 -7.29 -9.77
C PRO A 195 -18.79 -8.49 -9.64
N THR A 196 -18.84 -9.33 -10.68
CA THR A 196 -19.82 -10.42 -10.79
C THR A 196 -19.31 -11.78 -10.32
N SER A 197 -18.00 -11.94 -10.11
CA SER A 197 -17.38 -13.17 -9.59
C SER A 197 -15.99 -12.91 -9.03
N VAL A 198 -15.51 -13.81 -8.17
CA VAL A 198 -14.14 -13.79 -7.62
C VAL A 198 -13.45 -15.07 -8.06
N ARG A 199 -12.20 -14.97 -8.54
CA ARG A 199 -11.38 -16.08 -9.04
C ARG A 199 -9.97 -16.02 -8.45
N TRP A 200 -9.26 -17.14 -8.41
CA TRP A 200 -7.85 -17.14 -7.98
C TRP A 200 -6.92 -16.75 -9.14
N LEU A 201 -5.88 -15.96 -8.84
CA LEU A 201 -4.70 -15.88 -9.72
C LEU A 201 -3.70 -16.96 -9.29
N ALA A 202 -3.67 -18.07 -10.01
CA ALA A 202 -3.03 -19.32 -9.56
C ALA A 202 -1.51 -19.16 -9.39
N GLU A 203 -0.84 -18.46 -10.31
CA GLU A 203 0.59 -18.12 -10.20
C GLU A 203 0.93 -17.46 -8.85
N CYS A 204 0.07 -16.57 -8.34
CA CYS A 204 0.30 -15.90 -7.06
C CYS A 204 0.05 -16.83 -5.86
N VAL A 205 -0.98 -17.68 -5.93
CA VAL A 205 -1.24 -18.67 -4.87
C VAL A 205 -0.14 -19.73 -4.82
N GLY A 206 0.46 -20.08 -5.96
CA GLY A 206 1.57 -21.03 -6.05
C GLY A 206 2.94 -20.47 -5.66
N ASP A 207 3.11 -19.15 -5.51
CA ASP A 207 4.39 -18.49 -5.18
C ASP A 207 4.61 -18.28 -3.66
N VAL A 208 3.68 -18.76 -2.83
CA VAL A 208 3.75 -18.68 -1.37
C VAL A 208 3.93 -20.06 -0.74
N GLU A 209 4.31 -20.09 0.54
CA GLU A 209 4.39 -21.35 1.29
C GLU A 209 3.01 -22.03 1.34
N PRO A 210 2.92 -23.39 1.27
CA PRO A 210 1.64 -24.09 1.23
C PRO A 210 0.69 -23.73 2.37
N ALA A 211 1.21 -23.53 3.59
CA ALA A 211 0.40 -23.14 4.74
C ALA A 211 -0.30 -21.78 4.53
N VAL A 212 0.38 -20.83 3.87
CA VAL A 212 -0.15 -19.50 3.53
C VAL A 212 -1.25 -19.65 2.48
N ALA A 213 -0.97 -20.38 1.40
CA ALA A 213 -1.95 -20.68 0.35
C ALA A 213 -3.21 -21.32 0.92
N ASP A 214 -3.05 -22.34 1.78
CA ASP A 214 -4.16 -23.04 2.41
C ASP A 214 -4.96 -22.11 3.35
N ALA A 215 -4.30 -21.24 4.11
CA ALA A 215 -4.98 -20.31 5.01
C ALA A 215 -5.83 -19.29 4.25
N VAL A 216 -5.30 -18.71 3.17
CA VAL A 216 -6.08 -17.77 2.34
C VAL A 216 -7.18 -18.48 1.55
N ALA A 217 -6.91 -19.69 1.06
CA ALA A 217 -7.90 -20.49 0.34
C ALA A 217 -9.07 -20.88 1.26
N ARG A 218 -8.79 -21.33 2.49
CA ARG A 218 -9.83 -21.59 3.49
C ARG A 218 -10.67 -20.35 3.77
N ARG A 219 -10.03 -19.18 3.91
CA ARG A 219 -10.72 -17.91 4.17
C ARG A 219 -11.71 -17.54 3.06
N LEU A 220 -11.43 -17.89 1.81
CA LEU A 220 -12.31 -17.57 0.68
C LEU A 220 -13.13 -18.76 0.14
N SER A 221 -12.97 -19.96 0.72
CA SER A 221 -13.61 -21.18 0.23
C SER A 221 -15.15 -21.13 0.10
N PRO A 222 -15.91 -20.32 0.88
CA PRO A 222 -17.34 -20.18 0.66
C PRO A 222 -17.72 -19.41 -0.62
N TRP A 223 -16.79 -18.64 -1.22
CA TRP A 223 -17.07 -17.72 -2.33
C TRP A 223 -16.23 -17.96 -3.57
N VAL A 224 -15.10 -18.65 -3.45
CA VAL A 224 -14.16 -18.84 -4.55
C VAL A 224 -13.85 -20.32 -4.71
N ASP A 225 -14.22 -20.87 -5.86
CA ASP A 225 -13.87 -22.24 -6.24
C ASP A 225 -12.40 -22.27 -6.72
N PRO A 226 -11.53 -23.12 -6.13
CA PRO A 226 -10.20 -23.37 -6.67
C PRO A 226 -10.18 -23.78 -8.15
N ALA A 227 -11.25 -24.37 -8.67
CA ALA A 227 -11.37 -24.74 -10.09
C ALA A 227 -11.46 -23.54 -11.04
N ASP A 228 -11.84 -22.36 -10.55
CA ASP A 228 -11.95 -21.13 -11.36
C ASP A 228 -10.64 -20.32 -11.39
N ALA A 229 -9.52 -20.93 -10.98
CA ALA A 229 -8.21 -20.29 -11.01
C ALA A 229 -7.76 -19.97 -12.45
N VAL A 230 -7.10 -18.82 -12.60
CA VAL A 230 -6.54 -18.35 -13.87
C VAL A 230 -5.08 -17.97 -13.72
N ASP A 231 -4.36 -17.98 -14.84
CA ASP A 231 -2.95 -17.62 -14.91
C ASP A 231 -2.75 -16.33 -15.72
N LEU A 232 -1.78 -15.51 -15.31
CA LEU A 232 -1.32 -14.35 -16.05
C LEU A 232 -0.66 -14.78 -17.37
N GLY A 233 0.06 -15.90 -17.34
CA GLY A 233 0.70 -16.52 -18.50
C GLY A 233 1.97 -15.81 -18.98
N ILE A 234 2.53 -14.92 -18.16
CA ILE A 234 3.78 -14.17 -18.45
C ILE A 234 4.92 -14.61 -17.53
N GLY A 235 4.59 -15.13 -16.34
CA GLY A 235 5.55 -15.41 -15.27
C GLY A 235 5.77 -14.20 -14.37
N LEU A 236 5.59 -14.41 -13.07
CA LEU A 236 5.66 -13.34 -12.06
C LEU A 236 7.05 -12.70 -11.94
N ASP A 237 8.15 -13.43 -12.16
CA ASP A 237 9.50 -12.83 -12.16
C ASP A 237 9.71 -11.89 -13.35
N VAL A 238 9.15 -12.22 -14.52
CA VAL A 238 9.21 -11.36 -15.72
C VAL A 238 8.40 -10.08 -15.50
N ALA A 239 7.19 -10.22 -14.95
CA ALA A 239 6.35 -9.07 -14.58
C ALA A 239 7.04 -8.20 -13.54
N LEU A 240 7.56 -8.80 -12.46
CA LEU A 240 8.27 -8.06 -11.41
C LEU A 240 9.52 -7.36 -11.96
N GLY A 241 10.28 -8.01 -12.84
CA GLY A 241 11.44 -7.42 -13.50
C GLY A 241 11.07 -6.13 -14.22
N ALA A 242 10.01 -6.16 -15.02
CA ALA A 242 9.51 -4.98 -15.73
C ALA A 242 9.12 -3.83 -14.79
N GLN A 243 8.34 -4.13 -13.73
CA GLN A 243 7.97 -3.11 -12.76
C GLN A 243 9.20 -2.52 -12.06
N ARG A 244 10.15 -3.36 -11.64
CA ARG A 244 11.35 -2.92 -10.91
C ARG A 244 12.26 -2.05 -11.76
N THR A 245 12.48 -2.39 -13.03
CA THR A 245 13.29 -1.58 -13.94
C THR A 245 12.72 -0.17 -14.06
N ARG A 246 11.43 -0.04 -14.39
CA ARG A 246 10.77 1.25 -14.50
C ARG A 246 10.73 2.00 -13.16
N GLN A 247 10.37 1.31 -12.07
CA GLN A 247 10.27 1.91 -10.73
C GLN A 247 11.61 2.47 -10.24
N THR A 248 12.69 1.70 -10.35
CA THR A 248 14.02 2.11 -9.88
C THR A 248 14.57 3.27 -10.71
N TRP A 249 14.35 3.25 -12.02
CA TRP A 249 14.68 4.37 -12.91
C TRP A 249 13.91 5.64 -12.53
N GLU A 250 12.58 5.59 -12.40
CA GLU A 250 11.78 6.77 -12.03
C GLU A 250 12.13 7.31 -10.64
N ALA A 251 12.46 6.43 -9.67
CA ALA A 251 12.93 6.85 -8.37
C ALA A 251 14.24 7.65 -8.45
N TRP A 252 15.17 7.21 -9.31
CA TRP A 252 16.39 7.98 -9.57
C TRP A 252 16.12 9.29 -10.30
N GLN A 253 15.21 9.32 -11.27
CA GLN A 253 14.85 10.55 -11.96
C GLN A 253 14.19 11.59 -11.02
N ALA A 254 13.42 11.12 -10.04
CA ALA A 254 12.79 11.98 -9.04
C ALA A 254 13.80 12.54 -8.01
N HIS A 255 14.76 11.73 -7.57
CA HIS A 255 15.55 12.03 -6.37
C HIS A 255 17.06 12.12 -6.59
N GLY A 256 17.58 11.60 -7.70
CA GLY A 256 19.02 11.42 -7.95
C GLY A 256 19.82 12.73 -7.83
N ARG A 257 19.29 13.82 -8.41
CA ARG A 257 19.89 15.15 -8.26
C ARG A 257 19.98 15.58 -6.79
N TRP A 258 18.91 15.42 -6.03
CA TRP A 258 18.90 15.80 -4.62
C TRP A 258 19.85 14.92 -3.79
N ILE A 259 19.91 13.62 -4.09
CA ILE A 259 20.84 12.66 -3.47
C ILE A 259 22.29 13.08 -3.70
N ASP A 260 22.65 13.42 -4.95
CA ASP A 260 24.00 13.84 -5.31
C ASP A 260 24.40 15.17 -4.64
N GLU A 261 23.44 16.10 -4.48
CA GLU A 261 23.68 17.42 -3.89
C GLU A 261 23.79 17.38 -2.34
N HIS A 262 23.10 16.46 -1.66
CA HIS A 262 22.91 16.53 -0.20
C HIS A 262 23.43 15.34 0.61
N ASP A 263 23.80 14.22 -0.02
CA ASP A 263 24.25 12.98 0.64
C ASP A 263 23.41 12.63 1.89
N PRO A 264 22.13 12.28 1.71
CA PRO A 264 21.13 12.38 2.75
C PRO A 264 21.25 11.38 3.91
N GLY A 265 22.20 10.45 3.83
CA GLY A 265 22.39 9.37 4.82
C GLY A 265 21.18 8.45 4.87
N PHE A 266 21.21 7.34 4.14
CA PHE A 266 20.10 6.40 4.07
C PHE A 266 20.24 5.22 5.03
N GLY A 267 19.10 4.69 5.47
CA GLY A 267 19.02 3.40 6.16
C GLY A 267 19.37 2.19 5.27
N PRO A 268 19.48 1.00 5.88
CA PRO A 268 19.89 -0.23 5.20
C PRO A 268 19.10 -0.54 3.92
N GLY A 269 19.82 -0.68 2.81
CA GLY A 269 19.28 -1.09 1.51
C GLY A 269 18.61 0.01 0.69
N VAL A 270 18.25 1.17 1.26
CA VAL A 270 17.63 2.27 0.50
C VAL A 270 18.65 2.90 -0.47
N ALA A 271 19.87 3.22 0.00
CA ALA A 271 20.95 3.72 -0.86
C ALA A 271 21.27 2.77 -2.04
N ALA A 272 21.28 1.46 -1.79
CA ALA A 272 21.56 0.46 -2.82
C ALA A 272 20.48 0.44 -3.92
N ARG A 273 19.22 0.70 -3.57
CA ARG A 273 18.12 0.77 -4.54
C ARG A 273 18.19 2.02 -5.42
N PHE A 274 18.53 3.18 -4.85
CA PHE A 274 18.77 4.39 -5.63
C PHE A 274 20.00 4.26 -6.54
N ARG A 275 21.10 3.67 -6.03
CA ARG A 275 22.28 3.37 -6.85
C ARG A 275 21.93 2.46 -8.03
N ALA A 276 21.17 1.39 -7.80
CA ALA A 276 20.70 0.53 -8.89
C ALA A 276 19.88 1.34 -9.92
N GLY A 277 19.02 2.27 -9.48
CA GLY A 277 18.29 3.17 -10.36
C GLY A 277 19.19 4.07 -11.21
N SER A 278 20.30 4.57 -10.65
CA SER A 278 21.28 5.39 -11.39
C SER A 278 22.00 4.64 -12.52
N GLU A 279 21.99 3.30 -12.47
CA GLU A 279 22.62 2.43 -13.46
C GLU A 279 21.66 2.00 -14.57
N VAL A 280 20.34 2.24 -14.42
CA VAL A 280 19.33 1.88 -15.42
C VAL A 280 19.38 2.85 -16.59
N VAL A 281 19.47 2.31 -17.82
CA VAL A 281 19.45 3.10 -19.05
C VAL A 281 18.07 3.08 -19.71
N GLU A 282 17.79 4.08 -20.55
CA GLU A 282 16.49 4.26 -21.23
C GLU A 282 16.07 3.00 -22.02
N ASP A 283 17.02 2.38 -22.71
CA ASP A 283 16.87 1.09 -23.41
C ASP A 283 16.27 -0.03 -22.55
N ASP A 284 16.64 -0.12 -21.27
CA ASP A 284 16.11 -1.13 -20.36
C ASP A 284 14.67 -0.81 -19.95
N VAL A 285 14.35 0.47 -19.82
CA VAL A 285 13.00 0.96 -19.53
C VAL A 285 12.07 0.69 -20.70
N GLU A 286 12.50 0.93 -21.94
CA GLU A 286 11.70 0.63 -23.14
C GLU A 286 11.35 -0.86 -23.24
N ARG A 287 12.32 -1.75 -22.93
CA ARG A 287 12.08 -3.20 -22.89
C ARG A 287 11.11 -3.59 -21.77
N ALA A 288 11.27 -2.98 -20.60
CA ALA A 288 10.38 -3.19 -19.46
C ALA A 288 8.95 -2.72 -19.78
N ASP A 289 8.78 -1.60 -20.49
CA ASP A 289 7.48 -1.05 -20.85
C ASP A 289 6.71 -1.96 -21.82
N VAL A 290 7.39 -2.67 -22.72
CA VAL A 290 6.77 -3.70 -23.56
C VAL A 290 6.16 -4.82 -22.72
N VAL A 291 6.92 -5.33 -21.74
CA VAL A 291 6.43 -6.36 -20.82
C VAL A 291 5.29 -5.82 -19.95
N ALA A 292 5.43 -4.62 -19.42
CA ALA A 292 4.41 -3.98 -18.59
C ALA A 292 3.08 -3.78 -19.36
N ALA A 293 3.16 -3.41 -20.64
CA ALA A 293 2.00 -3.28 -21.51
C ALA A 293 1.28 -4.62 -21.72
N GLU A 294 2.03 -5.72 -21.91
CA GLU A 294 1.45 -7.05 -22.06
C GLU A 294 0.84 -7.55 -20.73
N VAL A 295 1.50 -7.34 -19.59
CA VAL A 295 0.92 -7.66 -18.26
C VAL A 295 -0.37 -6.89 -18.04
N ARG A 296 -0.38 -5.57 -18.31
CA ARG A 296 -1.58 -4.73 -18.19
C ARG A 296 -2.71 -5.22 -19.10
N ARG A 297 -2.40 -5.61 -20.33
CA ARG A 297 -3.38 -6.15 -21.28
C ARG A 297 -3.98 -7.46 -20.75
N ARG A 298 -3.15 -8.43 -20.34
CA ARG A 298 -3.60 -9.71 -19.76
C ARG A 298 -4.41 -9.52 -18.50
N MET A 299 -3.97 -8.68 -17.57
CA MET A 299 -4.70 -8.40 -16.33
C MET A 299 -6.07 -7.79 -16.62
N ARG A 300 -6.20 -6.88 -17.59
CA ARG A 300 -7.52 -6.35 -17.99
C ARG A 300 -8.43 -7.43 -18.58
N ASP A 301 -7.89 -8.31 -19.43
CA ASP A 301 -8.65 -9.42 -20.00
C ASP A 301 -9.11 -10.40 -18.91
N LEU A 302 -8.22 -10.72 -17.98
CA LEU A 302 -8.51 -11.62 -16.85
C LEU A 302 -9.48 -10.99 -15.87
N LEU A 303 -9.38 -9.70 -15.59
CA LEU A 303 -10.31 -9.01 -14.70
C LEU A 303 -11.68 -8.95 -15.38
N GLY A 304 -11.81 -8.38 -16.58
CA GLY A 304 -13.12 -8.23 -17.22
C GLY A 304 -14.12 -7.57 -16.26
N THR A 305 -15.13 -8.34 -15.81
CA THR A 305 -16.06 -7.95 -14.73
C THR A 305 -15.90 -8.77 -13.43
N SER A 306 -14.86 -9.59 -13.36
CA SER A 306 -14.47 -10.40 -12.20
C SER A 306 -13.40 -9.70 -11.35
N VAL A 307 -13.21 -10.22 -10.14
CA VAL A 307 -12.10 -9.93 -9.23
C VAL A 307 -11.13 -11.10 -9.21
N LEU A 308 -9.84 -10.80 -9.04
CA LEU A 308 -8.81 -11.79 -8.76
C LEU A 308 -8.39 -11.75 -7.30
N ALA A 309 -8.45 -12.89 -6.61
CA ALA A 309 -7.99 -13.07 -5.24
C ALA A 309 -6.55 -13.59 -5.23
N VAL A 310 -5.72 -13.02 -4.34
CA VAL A 310 -4.33 -13.43 -4.08
C VAL A 310 -3.98 -13.24 -2.60
N PRO A 311 -2.95 -13.92 -2.06
CA PRO A 311 -2.37 -13.52 -0.78
C PRO A 311 -1.89 -12.07 -0.84
N ALA A 312 -2.19 -11.25 0.17
CA ALA A 312 -1.75 -9.85 0.21
C ALA A 312 -0.24 -9.69 0.52
N ALA A 313 0.35 -10.71 1.14
CA ALA A 313 1.79 -10.87 1.34
C ALA A 313 2.16 -12.35 1.29
N ALA A 314 3.45 -12.67 1.10
CA ALA A 314 3.90 -14.06 0.95
C ALA A 314 3.87 -14.90 2.25
N GLY A 315 3.49 -14.29 3.38
CA GLY A 315 3.40 -14.93 4.68
C GLY A 315 3.12 -13.92 5.79
N PRO A 316 3.18 -14.34 7.06
CA PRO A 316 3.00 -13.45 8.20
C PRO A 316 4.14 -12.42 8.31
N PRO A 317 3.95 -11.33 9.09
CA PRO A 317 4.97 -10.30 9.27
C PRO A 317 6.28 -10.91 9.81
N PRO A 318 7.44 -10.67 9.18
CA PRO A 318 8.71 -11.19 9.67
C PRO A 318 9.17 -10.47 10.96
N PRO A 319 10.01 -11.10 11.80
CA PRO A 319 10.60 -10.46 12.98
C PRO A 319 11.32 -9.15 12.64
N ILE A 320 11.29 -8.19 13.58
CA ILE A 320 12.00 -6.90 13.43
C ILE A 320 13.51 -7.14 13.28
N ASP A 321 14.07 -8.04 14.09
CA ASP A 321 15.45 -8.49 13.95
C ASP A 321 15.49 -9.81 13.17
N ALA A 322 15.89 -9.72 11.91
CA ALA A 322 16.04 -10.89 11.03
C ALA A 322 17.20 -11.81 11.47
N GLY A 323 18.17 -11.29 12.25
CA GLY A 323 19.34 -12.04 12.70
C GLY A 323 19.97 -12.92 11.61
N ALA A 324 20.10 -14.21 11.90
CA ALA A 324 20.67 -15.23 11.02
C ALA A 324 19.79 -15.58 9.78
N ASP A 325 18.54 -15.12 9.73
CA ASP A 325 17.54 -15.54 8.75
C ASP A 325 17.25 -14.48 7.66
N ARG A 326 18.22 -13.58 7.44
CA ARG A 326 18.12 -12.50 6.44
C ARG A 326 17.78 -13.01 5.04
N THR A 327 18.29 -14.18 4.67
CA THR A 327 18.02 -14.80 3.36
C THR A 327 16.55 -15.18 3.20
N LEU A 328 15.91 -15.80 4.20
CA LEU A 328 14.49 -16.13 4.11
C LEU A 328 13.63 -14.86 4.11
N HIS A 329 14.03 -13.82 4.85
CA HIS A 329 13.35 -12.53 4.81
C HIS A 329 13.40 -11.88 3.43
N GLU A 330 14.56 -11.92 2.77
CA GLU A 330 14.73 -11.42 1.39
C GLU A 330 13.93 -12.24 0.37
N GLN A 331 13.87 -13.57 0.53
CA GLN A 331 13.05 -14.45 -0.31
C GLN A 331 11.55 -14.16 -0.15
N ARG A 332 11.04 -14.06 1.08
CA ARG A 332 9.65 -13.69 1.35
C ARG A 332 9.31 -12.30 0.83
N ARG A 333 10.24 -11.35 0.92
CA ARG A 333 10.09 -10.03 0.30
C ARG A 333 9.99 -10.14 -1.22
N ALA A 334 10.83 -10.94 -1.87
CA ALA A 334 10.78 -11.15 -3.32
C ALA A 334 9.46 -11.79 -3.76
N SER A 335 8.99 -12.84 -3.08
CA SER A 335 7.67 -13.42 -3.32
C SER A 335 6.58 -12.37 -3.14
N THR A 336 6.60 -11.60 -2.04
CA THR A 336 5.60 -10.54 -1.81
C THR A 336 5.55 -9.52 -2.95
N LEU A 337 6.71 -9.12 -3.48
CA LEU A 337 6.80 -8.22 -4.63
C LEU A 337 6.23 -8.84 -5.92
N ARG A 338 6.41 -10.15 -6.13
CA ARG A 338 5.78 -10.87 -7.25
C ARG A 338 4.26 -10.85 -7.15
N LEU A 339 3.70 -11.06 -5.95
CA LEU A 339 2.25 -10.96 -5.72
C LEU A 339 1.74 -9.55 -6.04
N THR A 340 2.42 -8.52 -5.52
CA THR A 340 1.92 -7.15 -5.58
C THR A 340 2.14 -6.47 -6.94
N CYS A 341 3.09 -6.93 -7.77
CA CYS A 341 3.40 -6.29 -9.05
C CYS A 341 2.28 -6.41 -10.08
N THR A 342 1.46 -7.46 -10.01
CA THR A 342 0.38 -7.73 -10.96
C THR A 342 -0.63 -6.57 -11.01
N ALA A 343 -1.13 -6.14 -9.85
CA ALA A 343 -2.02 -4.98 -9.74
C ALA A 343 -1.31 -3.64 -10.01
N GLY A 344 -0.02 -3.53 -9.64
CA GLY A 344 0.80 -2.33 -9.91
C GLY A 344 0.91 -2.04 -11.40
N LEU A 345 1.32 -3.05 -12.18
CA LEU A 345 1.43 -2.98 -13.65
C LEU A 345 0.08 -2.77 -14.34
N ALA A 346 -0.97 -3.42 -13.82
CA ALA A 346 -2.33 -3.28 -14.34
C ALA A 346 -2.95 -1.90 -14.08
N GLY A 347 -2.43 -1.14 -13.11
CA GLY A 347 -3.07 0.07 -12.60
C GLY A 347 -4.41 -0.23 -11.89
N ALA A 348 -4.56 -1.46 -11.39
CA ALA A 348 -5.80 -1.97 -10.83
C ALA A 348 -5.98 -1.58 -9.34
N PRO A 349 -7.22 -1.33 -8.90
CA PRO A 349 -7.54 -1.16 -7.49
C PRO A 349 -7.39 -2.48 -6.75
N VAL A 350 -7.03 -2.41 -5.48
CA VAL A 350 -6.90 -3.58 -4.61
C VAL A 350 -7.47 -3.28 -3.24
N VAL A 351 -8.29 -4.18 -2.72
CA VAL A 351 -8.73 -4.17 -1.31
C VAL A 351 -8.14 -5.37 -0.60
N VAL A 352 -7.47 -5.12 0.52
CA VAL A 352 -7.02 -6.17 1.44
C VAL A 352 -8.04 -6.31 2.55
N ILE A 353 -8.45 -7.55 2.81
CA ILE A 353 -9.27 -7.92 3.96
C ILE A 353 -8.49 -8.84 4.90
N PRO A 354 -8.66 -8.68 6.23
CA PRO A 354 -8.10 -9.61 7.19
C PRO A 354 -8.92 -10.91 7.27
N GLY A 355 -8.41 -11.90 8.01
CA GLY A 355 -9.16 -13.11 8.36
C GLY A 355 -8.46 -14.44 8.07
N ALA A 356 -7.26 -14.44 7.49
CA ALA A 356 -6.39 -15.61 7.52
C ALA A 356 -5.28 -15.41 8.58
N SER A 357 -4.82 -16.52 9.16
CA SER A 357 -3.69 -16.50 10.09
C SER A 357 -2.81 -17.74 9.96
N ILE A 358 -1.54 -17.57 10.30
CA ILE A 358 -0.53 -18.62 10.42
C ILE A 358 0.07 -18.51 11.80
N ASP A 359 -0.06 -19.53 12.63
CA ASP A 359 0.46 -19.56 14.01
C ASP A 359 0.04 -18.32 14.84
N GLY A 360 -1.22 -17.87 14.65
CA GLY A 360 -1.77 -16.69 15.33
C GLY A 360 -1.34 -15.34 14.74
N LEU A 361 -0.51 -15.32 13.69
CA LEU A 361 -0.08 -14.10 13.00
C LEU A 361 -0.96 -13.82 11.78
N PRO A 362 -1.27 -12.55 11.49
CA PRO A 362 -2.18 -12.19 10.42
C PRO A 362 -1.57 -12.45 9.04
N VAL A 363 -2.44 -12.87 8.11
CA VAL A 363 -2.19 -12.89 6.67
C VAL A 363 -3.44 -12.32 5.99
N GLY A 364 -3.27 -11.25 5.21
CA GLY A 364 -4.33 -10.63 4.45
C GLY A 364 -4.63 -11.35 3.14
N VAL A 365 -5.87 -11.24 2.69
CA VAL A 365 -6.29 -11.61 1.34
C VAL A 365 -6.49 -10.33 0.53
N ALA A 366 -5.87 -10.25 -0.65
CA ALA A 366 -6.02 -9.12 -1.56
C ALA A 366 -6.98 -9.48 -2.70
N LEU A 367 -7.97 -8.61 -2.90
CA LEU A 367 -8.93 -8.65 -3.99
C LEU A 367 -8.53 -7.58 -5.00
N ILE A 368 -8.19 -7.98 -6.22
CA ILE A 368 -7.80 -7.11 -7.33
C ILE A 368 -9.02 -6.92 -8.23
N GLY A 369 -9.52 -5.70 -8.37
CA GLY A 369 -10.70 -5.39 -9.19
C GLY A 369 -10.36 -4.80 -10.55
N PRO A 370 -11.33 -4.71 -11.48
CA PRO A 370 -11.18 -3.94 -12.71
C PRO A 370 -10.83 -2.47 -12.43
N PRO A 371 -9.94 -1.82 -13.21
CA PRO A 371 -9.69 -0.39 -13.08
C PRO A 371 -10.99 0.45 -13.11
N GLY A 372 -11.17 1.31 -12.10
CA GLY A 372 -12.36 2.14 -11.91
C GLY A 372 -13.50 1.48 -11.12
N SER A 373 -13.28 0.30 -10.52
CA SER A 373 -14.26 -0.40 -9.66
C SER A 373 -14.00 -0.27 -8.17
N ASP A 374 -13.30 0.78 -7.76
CA ASP A 374 -12.76 0.96 -6.42
C ASP A 374 -13.80 0.81 -5.29
N VAL A 375 -14.89 1.57 -5.29
CA VAL A 375 -15.93 1.50 -4.24
C VAL A 375 -16.69 0.19 -4.32
N GLY A 376 -17.08 -0.26 -5.52
CA GLY A 376 -17.75 -1.56 -5.70
C GLY A 376 -16.90 -2.75 -5.24
N LEU A 377 -15.57 -2.66 -5.36
CA LEU A 377 -14.63 -3.64 -4.83
C LEU A 377 -14.56 -3.60 -3.29
N ILE A 378 -14.62 -2.42 -2.68
CA ILE A 378 -14.66 -2.27 -1.21
C ILE A 378 -15.98 -2.83 -0.66
N GLU A 379 -17.11 -2.57 -1.33
CA GLU A 379 -18.42 -3.11 -0.95
C GLU A 379 -18.43 -4.64 -1.02
N LEU A 380 -17.94 -5.22 -2.13
CA LEU A 380 -17.77 -6.67 -2.24
C LEU A 380 -16.88 -7.24 -1.13
N ALA A 381 -15.78 -6.55 -0.82
CA ALA A 381 -14.89 -6.96 0.26
C ALA A 381 -15.59 -6.92 1.63
N ALA A 382 -16.48 -5.96 1.87
CA ALA A 382 -17.29 -5.86 3.08
C ALA A 382 -18.26 -7.03 3.23
N ASP A 383 -18.94 -7.42 2.15
CA ASP A 383 -19.84 -8.56 2.13
C ASP A 383 -19.09 -9.87 2.44
N LEU A 384 -17.95 -10.08 1.77
CA LEU A 384 -17.07 -11.24 2.00
C LEU A 384 -16.46 -11.26 3.42
N TYR A 385 -16.32 -10.10 4.06
CA TYR A 385 -15.83 -9.97 5.42
C TYR A 385 -16.92 -10.29 6.45
N ALA A 386 -18.09 -9.67 6.34
CA ALA A 386 -19.20 -9.85 7.27
C ALA A 386 -19.69 -11.31 7.32
N GLU A 387 -19.82 -11.98 6.18
CA GLU A 387 -20.29 -13.37 6.15
C GLU A 387 -19.33 -14.38 6.80
N SER A 388 -18.05 -14.01 6.98
CA SER A 388 -17.05 -14.86 7.64
C SER A 388 -17.03 -14.75 9.17
N GLU A 389 -17.51 -13.64 9.74
CA GLU A 389 -17.60 -13.44 11.19
C GLU A 389 -18.84 -14.10 11.81
N VAL A 390 -19.83 -14.45 10.98
CA VAL A 390 -21.11 -15.06 11.39
C VAL A 390 -21.05 -16.60 11.34
N ARG A 391 -19.99 -17.19 10.79
CA ARG A 391 -19.80 -18.65 10.64
C ARG A 391 -18.64 -19.14 11.48
#